data_AF-A0A413TR29-F1
#
_entry.id   AF-A0A413TR29-F1
#
_cell.length_a   1.000
_cell.length_b   1.000
_cell.length_c   1.000
_cell.angle_alpha   90.00
_cell.angle_beta   90.00
_cell.angle_gamma   90.00
#
_symmetry.space_group_name_H-M   'P 1'
#
loop_
_entity.id
_entity.type
_entity.pdbx_description
1 polymer ?
#
loop_
_entity_poly.entity_id
_entity_poly.type
_entity_poly.pdbx_seq_one_letter_code
_entity_poly.pdbx_strand_id
1 'polypeptide(L)'
;MERPILNKELGSKTFRDFYFLKEELLKFCKENGLSVSGGKIDITDRIAHYLDTGKTLSAPREKRVKAPISDIYMDTKIEPDFVCTEKHRAFFKEHIGSTFTFNVAFQK
;
A
#
# COMPACT_ATOMS: atom_id res chain seq x y z
N MET A 1 -1.62 8.91 27.69
CA MET A 1 -2.83 8.86 26.84
C MET A 1 -3.13 7.40 26.58
N GLU A 2 -4.31 6.92 26.96
CA GLU A 2 -4.72 5.56 26.63
C GLU A 2 -5.02 5.44 25.14
N ARG A 3 -4.61 4.32 24.56
CA ARG A 3 -4.82 4.02 23.15
C ARG A 3 -6.30 3.66 22.95
N PRO A 4 -7.05 4.39 22.10
CA PRO A 4 -8.45 4.11 21.87
C PRO A 4 -8.64 2.77 21.14
N ILE A 5 -9.72 2.08 21.47
CA ILE A 5 -10.12 0.84 20.80
C ILE A 5 -10.76 1.21 19.46
N LEU A 6 -10.34 0.53 18.39
CA LEU A 6 -10.91 0.72 17.06
C LEU A 6 -12.33 0.13 17.01
N ASN A 7 -13.34 0.98 17.19
CA ASN A 7 -14.75 0.62 17.14
C ASN A 7 -15.54 1.66 16.30
N LYS A 8 -16.84 1.42 16.07
CA LYS A 8 -17.69 2.31 15.22
C LYS A 8 -17.99 3.66 15.86
N GLU A 9 -17.76 3.80 17.16
CA GLU A 9 -18.01 5.03 17.92
C GLU A 9 -16.79 5.98 17.87
N LEU A 10 -15.65 5.47 17.41
CA LEU A 10 -14.43 6.24 17.23
C LEU A 10 -14.58 7.23 16.06
N GLY A 11 -14.41 8.52 16.32
CA GLY A 11 -14.38 9.51 15.24
C GLY A 11 -13.19 9.31 14.30
N SER A 12 -13.36 9.58 13.01
CA SER A 12 -12.30 9.44 11.99
C SER A 12 -11.04 10.25 12.31
N LYS A 13 -11.21 11.44 12.90
CA LYS A 13 -10.09 12.32 13.33
C LYS A 13 -9.24 11.62 14.38
N THR A 14 -9.88 11.15 15.45
CA THR A 14 -9.22 10.38 16.50
C THR A 14 -8.58 9.13 15.91
N PHE A 15 -9.26 8.41 15.02
CA PHE A 15 -8.67 7.25 14.35
C PHE A 15 -7.36 7.59 13.59
N ARG A 16 -7.29 8.72 12.89
CA ARG A 16 -6.08 9.15 12.16
C ARG A 16 -4.96 9.65 13.08
N ASP A 17 -5.29 10.10 14.28
CA ASP A 17 -4.31 10.58 15.27
C ASP A 17 -3.58 9.45 16.00
N PHE A 18 -4.10 8.22 15.94
CA PHE A 18 -3.50 7.04 16.60
C PHE A 18 -2.92 6.03 15.62
N TYR A 19 -1.82 5.38 16.04
CA TYR A 19 -1.22 4.30 15.28
C TYR A 19 -1.95 2.97 15.54
N PHE A 20 -2.51 2.41 14.45
CA PHE A 20 -3.13 1.08 14.45
C PHE A 20 -2.28 0.06 13.69
N LEU A 21 -2.20 -1.15 14.24
CA LEU A 21 -1.58 -2.30 13.62
C LEU A 21 -2.44 -2.79 12.46
N LYS A 22 -1.79 -3.34 11.44
CA LYS A 22 -2.48 -3.85 10.26
C LYS A 22 -3.52 -4.93 10.63
N GLU A 23 -3.22 -5.77 11.61
CA GLU A 23 -4.13 -6.81 12.10
C GLU A 23 -5.42 -6.23 12.66
N GLU A 24 -5.34 -5.12 13.39
CA GLU A 24 -6.52 -4.45 13.96
C GLU A 24 -7.37 -3.80 12.87
N LEU A 25 -6.73 -3.15 11.89
CA LEU A 25 -7.41 -2.59 10.73
C LEU A 25 -8.16 -3.69 9.96
N LEU A 26 -7.51 -4.83 9.73
CA LEU A 26 -8.12 -5.98 9.05
C LEU A 26 -9.26 -6.60 9.85
N LYS A 27 -9.12 -6.71 11.17
CA LYS A 27 -10.16 -7.21 12.07
C LYS A 27 -11.40 -6.31 12.00
N PHE A 28 -11.21 -5.00 12.13
CA PHE A 28 -12.29 -4.03 12.01
C PHE A 28 -12.98 -4.11 10.65
N CYS A 29 -12.22 -4.24 9.56
CA CYS A 29 -12.81 -4.40 8.24
C CYS A 29 -13.67 -5.66 8.14
N LYS A 30 -13.20 -6.81 8.65
CA LYS A 30 -13.96 -8.07 8.63
C LYS A 30 -15.26 -7.98 9.43
N GLU A 31 -15.21 -7.40 10.63
CA GLU A 31 -16.38 -7.23 11.50
C GLU A 31 -17.44 -6.30 10.91
N ASN A 32 -17.01 -5.33 10.08
CA ASN A 32 -17.88 -4.33 9.47
C ASN A 32 -18.20 -4.59 7.99
N GLY A 33 -17.79 -5.74 7.44
CA GLY A 33 -18.03 -6.08 6.04
C GLY A 33 -17.30 -5.16 5.04
N LEU A 34 -16.21 -4.51 5.45
CA LEU A 34 -15.39 -3.66 4.59
C LEU A 34 -14.41 -4.52 3.78
N SER A 35 -14.13 -4.07 2.56
CA SER A 35 -13.07 -4.67 1.76
C SER A 35 -11.71 -4.49 2.44
N VAL A 36 -10.89 -5.55 2.43
CA VAL A 36 -9.49 -5.55 2.89
C VAL A 36 -8.49 -5.43 1.73
N SER A 37 -8.97 -5.13 0.52
CA SER A 37 -8.12 -4.94 -0.66
C SER A 37 -7.42 -3.58 -0.64
N GLY A 38 -6.16 -3.57 -1.06
CA GLY A 38 -5.31 -2.38 -1.11
C GLY A 38 -4.13 -2.43 -0.14
N GLY A 39 -3.32 -1.36 -0.14
CA GLY A 39 -2.27 -1.11 0.83
C GLY A 39 -2.81 -0.69 2.21
N LYS A 40 -1.90 -0.46 3.16
CA LYS A 40 -2.29 0.01 4.51
C LYS A 40 -3.04 1.34 4.45
N ILE A 41 -2.62 2.23 3.56
CA ILE A 41 -3.23 3.55 3.36
C ILE A 41 -4.69 3.38 2.89
N ASP A 42 -4.92 2.57 1.85
CA ASP A 42 -6.27 2.30 1.33
C ASP A 42 -7.22 1.75 2.40
N ILE A 43 -6.73 0.83 3.24
CA ILE A 43 -7.51 0.26 4.35
C ILE A 43 -7.83 1.34 5.38
N THR A 44 -6.84 2.17 5.72
CA THR A 44 -6.97 3.26 6.70
C THR A 44 -8.01 4.28 6.22
N ASP A 45 -7.93 4.73 4.97
CA ASP A 45 -8.90 5.69 4.42
C ASP A 45 -10.31 5.12 4.32
N ARG A 46 -10.44 3.84 3.97
CA ARG A 46 -11.74 3.17 3.94
C ARG A 46 -12.37 3.07 5.32
N ILE A 47 -11.57 2.82 6.36
CA ILE A 47 -12.03 2.81 7.75
C ILE A 47 -12.43 4.22 8.19
N ALA A 48 -11.59 5.24 7.94
CA ALA A 48 -11.91 6.62 8.27
C ALA A 48 -13.23 7.08 7.63
N HIS A 49 -13.43 6.78 6.34
CA HIS A 49 -14.67 7.08 5.63
C HIS A 49 -15.87 6.32 6.22
N TYR A 50 -15.70 5.06 6.61
CA TYR A 50 -16.76 4.28 7.25
C TYR A 50 -17.14 4.87 8.62
N LEU A 51 -16.17 5.33 9.41
CA LEU A 51 -16.43 5.98 10.70
C LEU A 51 -17.19 7.32 10.52
N ASP A 52 -16.90 8.09 9.47
CA ASP A 52 -17.59 9.35 9.22
C ASP A 52 -18.99 9.19 8.64
N THR A 53 -19.18 8.23 7.74
CA THR A 53 -20.41 8.14 6.91
C THR A 53 -21.28 6.93 7.19
N GLY A 54 -20.75 5.92 7.89
CA GLY A 54 -21.36 4.60 8.05
C GLY A 54 -21.47 3.79 6.76
N LYS A 55 -20.97 4.29 5.62
CA LYS A 55 -21.10 3.65 4.30
C LYS A 55 -19.84 2.90 3.91
N THR A 56 -20.03 1.73 3.32
CA THR A 56 -18.95 0.90 2.80
C THR A 56 -18.58 1.34 1.38
N LEU A 57 -17.31 1.71 1.16
CA LEU A 57 -16.79 1.92 -0.19
C LEU A 57 -16.28 0.59 -0.72
N SER A 58 -16.85 0.14 -1.84
CA SER A 58 -16.30 -0.99 -2.58
C SER A 58 -14.90 -0.64 -3.06
N ALA A 59 -13.94 -1.57 -2.91
CA ALA A 59 -12.57 -1.32 -3.35
C ALA A 59 -12.55 -1.13 -4.88
N PRO A 60 -11.94 -0.05 -5.40
CA PRO A 60 -11.70 0.09 -6.82
C PRO A 60 -10.90 -1.12 -7.31
N ARG A 61 -11.44 -1.87 -8.29
CA ARG A 61 -10.65 -2.83 -9.06
C ARG A 61 -9.85 -2.05 -10.10
N GLU A 62 -8.78 -1.41 -9.67
CA GLU A 62 -7.84 -0.86 -10.63
C GLU A 62 -7.08 -2.02 -11.27
N LYS A 63 -7.35 -2.25 -12.57
CA LYS A 63 -6.49 -3.07 -13.41
C LYS A 63 -5.18 -2.30 -13.55
N ARG A 64 -4.13 -2.71 -12.83
CA ARG A 64 -2.78 -2.22 -13.07
C ARG A 64 -2.41 -2.55 -14.50
N VAL A 65 -2.41 -1.54 -15.36
CA VAL A 65 -1.81 -1.63 -16.69
C VAL A 65 -0.31 -1.59 -16.46
N LYS A 66 0.38 -2.72 -16.68
CA LYS A 66 1.84 -2.72 -16.63
C LYS A 66 2.34 -1.86 -17.78
N ALA A 67 2.93 -0.72 -17.48
CA ALA A 67 3.66 0.05 -18.46
C ALA A 67 4.78 -0.85 -19.04
N PRO A 68 4.98 -0.88 -20.36
CA PRO A 68 6.10 -1.61 -20.93
C PRO A 68 7.39 -0.94 -20.45
N ILE A 69 8.20 -1.69 -19.71
CA ILE A 69 9.49 -1.18 -19.21
C ILE A 69 10.43 -1.13 -20.41
N SER A 70 10.71 0.08 -20.88
CA SER A 70 11.75 0.36 -21.87
C SER A 70 13.14 0.10 -21.29
N ASP A 71 14.18 0.22 -22.10
CA ASP A 71 15.54 0.09 -21.59
C ASP A 71 15.88 1.27 -20.67
N ILE A 72 16.65 0.98 -19.62
CA ILE A 72 16.95 1.90 -18.52
C ILE A 72 18.40 2.38 -18.70
N TYR A 73 18.60 3.69 -18.65
CA TYR A 73 19.89 4.34 -18.73
C TYR A 73 20.10 5.25 -17.51
N MET A 74 21.34 5.71 -17.32
CA MET A 74 21.72 6.56 -16.17
C MET A 74 20.96 7.88 -16.06
N ASP A 75 20.45 8.39 -17.19
CA ASP A 75 19.66 9.62 -17.29
C ASP A 75 18.14 9.37 -17.36
N THR A 76 17.72 8.10 -17.29
CA THR A 76 16.30 7.75 -17.32
C THR A 76 15.61 8.24 -16.05
N LYS A 77 14.51 9.00 -16.20
CA LYS A 77 13.70 9.46 -15.08
C LYS A 77 12.94 8.28 -14.46
N ILE A 78 12.88 8.23 -13.13
CA ILE A 78 12.13 7.22 -12.38
C ILE A 78 10.64 7.29 -12.74
N GLU A 79 10.06 6.15 -13.11
CA GLU A 79 8.65 6.06 -13.50
C GLU A 79 7.72 6.20 -12.28
N PRO A 80 6.49 6.72 -12.47
CA PRO A 80 5.51 6.89 -11.39
C PRO A 80 5.11 5.55 -10.73
N ASP A 81 5.12 4.45 -11.47
CA ASP A 81 4.80 3.10 -11.00
C ASP A 81 6.07 2.23 -10.84
N PHE A 82 7.12 2.81 -10.25
CA PHE A 82 8.41 2.13 -10.09
C PHE A 82 8.27 0.80 -9.33
N VAL A 83 8.78 -0.27 -9.94
CA VAL A 83 8.88 -1.60 -9.35
C VAL A 83 10.25 -2.17 -9.71
N CYS A 84 10.93 -2.82 -8.76
CA CYS A 84 12.23 -3.46 -8.97
C CYS A 84 12.12 -4.74 -9.82
N THR A 85 11.79 -4.57 -11.09
CA THR A 85 11.70 -5.64 -12.09
C THR A 85 13.07 -6.19 -12.46
N GLU A 86 13.08 -7.28 -13.24
CA GLU A 86 14.33 -7.89 -13.70
C GLU A 86 15.21 -6.92 -14.50
N LYS A 87 14.62 -6.05 -15.33
CA LYS A 87 15.34 -5.00 -16.05
C LYS A 87 16.04 -4.01 -15.11
N HIS A 88 15.34 -3.53 -14.09
CA HIS A 88 15.95 -2.67 -13.06
C HIS A 88 17.10 -3.39 -12.38
N ARG A 89 16.87 -4.63 -11.95
CA ARG A 89 17.91 -5.42 -11.26
C ARG A 89 19.14 -5.65 -12.13
N ALA A 90 18.95 -5.95 -13.42
CA ALA A 90 20.03 -6.09 -14.39
C ALA A 90 20.82 -4.79 -14.54
N PHE A 91 20.13 -3.67 -14.75
CA PHE A 91 20.73 -2.34 -14.82
C PHE A 91 21.58 -2.01 -13.59
N PHE A 92 21.05 -2.23 -12.38
CA PHE A 92 21.79 -1.97 -11.15
C PHE A 92 22.97 -2.92 -10.95
N LYS A 93 22.85 -4.21 -11.31
CA LYS A 93 23.97 -5.15 -11.23
C LYS A 93 25.08 -4.82 -12.23
N GLU A 94 24.73 -4.35 -13.42
CA GLU A 94 25.69 -3.94 -14.44
C GLU A 94 26.51 -2.73 -13.97
N HIS A 95 25.88 -1.75 -13.34
CA HIS A 95 26.54 -0.49 -12.96
C HIS A 95 27.13 -0.47 -11.54
N ILE A 96 26.57 -1.23 -10.59
CA ILE A 96 27.05 -1.32 -9.20
C ILE A 96 27.96 -2.56 -9.01
N GLY A 97 27.76 -3.60 -9.80
CA GLY A 97 28.53 -4.85 -9.75
C GLY A 97 27.74 -6.04 -9.22
N SER A 98 28.31 -7.23 -9.39
CA SER A 98 27.67 -8.52 -9.08
C SER A 98 27.45 -8.79 -7.57
N THR A 99 28.14 -8.05 -6.71
CA THR A 99 27.95 -8.08 -5.25
C THR A 99 26.66 -7.40 -4.82
N PHE A 100 26.09 -6.54 -5.66
CA PHE A 100 24.83 -5.88 -5.40
C PHE A 100 23.67 -6.85 -5.55
N THR A 101 22.88 -6.98 -4.49
CA THR A 101 21.71 -7.86 -4.44
C THR A 101 20.51 -7.12 -3.87
N PHE A 102 19.32 -7.51 -4.33
CA PHE A 102 18.07 -7.00 -3.81
C PHE A 102 17.53 -7.96 -2.75
N ASN A 103 17.32 -7.45 -1.53
CA ASN A 103 16.84 -8.23 -0.38
C ASN A 103 15.35 -8.60 -0.42
N VAL A 104 14.61 -8.15 -1.45
CA VAL A 104 13.19 -8.44 -1.61
C VAL A 104 12.98 -9.49 -2.70
N ALA A 105 11.99 -10.37 -2.53
CA ALA A 105 11.53 -11.26 -3.60
C ALA A 105 10.88 -10.46 -4.74
N PHE A 106 10.66 -11.08 -5.90
CA PHE A 106 9.99 -10.43 -7.03
C PHE A 106 8.62 -9.84 -6.62
N GLN A 107 8.46 -8.55 -6.83
CA GLN A 107 7.20 -7.85 -6.66
C GLN A 107 6.34 -8.10 -7.92
N LYS A 108 5.15 -8.70 -7.76
CA LYS A 108 4.26 -9.12 -8.86
C LYS A 108 3.50 -7.96 -9.49
#